data_AF-A0A1E5QLD8-F1
#
_entry.id   AF-A0A1E5QLD8-F1
#
_cell.length_a   1.000
_cell.length_b   1.000
_cell.length_c   1.000
_cell.angle_alpha   90.00
_cell.angle_beta   90.00
_cell.angle_gamma   90.00
#
_symmetry.space_group_name_H-M   'P 1'
#
loop_
_entity.id
_entity.type
_entity.pdbx_description
1 polymer ?
#
loop_
_entity_poly.entity_id
_entity_poly.type
_entity_poly.pdbx_seq_one_letter_code
_entity_poly.pdbx_strand_id
1 'polypeptide(L)'
;MSHAFRELLKKVGSGPHTSENLTRLEAAEALRAMLLQEAKPAQIGAFLIAHRIKRPTGEELAGMLDTYEALGPKLLPLSRRRRRAAILGSPYDGRSRTAPISPLTALILACCEVPVILHGGERMPTKYGVPLLEVWQGLGVEWGDLSLFQVQQVLEATGVGFVYLPQHFPVAHAFVEYRDQIGKRPPIATMELMWCPYAGDKHLFAGYVHPPTENMFKTCLELRGMEQFTTVKGLEGSCDLSRDRTAIVGCYVPEIQDFERILLHPRDYELAGADVPFHSTPELIDQMRAVLQAEASELLKSAIWNGGFYLWRSQVCPDLESGLAHAERLIVSGQVRDKLVQLATQVESQRLNYSAHP
;
A
#
# COMPACT_ATOMS: atom_id res chain seq x y z
N MET A 1 33.17 6.49 3.91
CA MET A 1 31.72 6.44 4.18
C MET A 1 31.36 5.73 5.48
N SER A 2 32.01 4.61 5.86
CA SER A 2 31.71 3.93 7.14
C SER A 2 31.80 4.82 8.40
N HIS A 3 32.65 5.87 8.44
CA HIS A 3 32.70 6.82 9.56
C HIS A 3 31.49 7.77 9.61
N ALA A 4 31.03 8.31 8.48
CA ALA A 4 29.87 9.22 8.44
C ALA A 4 28.59 8.49 8.89
N PHE A 5 28.38 7.26 8.41
CA PHE A 5 27.24 6.45 8.85
C PHE A 5 27.28 6.10 10.35
N ARG A 6 28.48 5.98 10.93
CA ARG A 6 28.61 5.74 12.39
C ARG A 6 28.11 6.93 13.20
N GLU A 7 28.26 8.16 12.73
CA GLU A 7 27.72 9.33 13.44
C GLU A 7 26.18 9.33 13.42
N LEU A 8 25.57 8.97 12.28
CA LEU A 8 24.12 8.79 12.17
C LEU A 8 23.63 7.67 13.11
N LEU A 9 24.34 6.55 13.15
CA LEU A 9 24.02 5.43 14.04
C LEU A 9 24.16 5.80 15.52
N LYS A 10 25.18 6.59 15.90
CA LYS A 10 25.36 7.08 17.28
C LYS A 10 24.19 7.95 17.71
N LYS A 11 23.72 8.85 16.85
CA LYS A 11 22.56 9.70 17.13
C LYS A 11 21.32 8.87 17.46
N VAL A 12 21.00 7.87 16.64
CA VAL A 12 19.79 7.05 16.88
C VAL A 12 19.97 5.99 17.96
N GLY A 13 21.22 5.59 18.27
CA GLY A 13 21.54 4.42 19.10
C GLY A 13 22.25 4.71 20.43
N SER A 14 22.38 5.97 20.85
CA SER A 14 23.10 6.36 22.08
C SER A 14 22.36 6.05 23.38
N GLY A 15 21.06 5.74 23.34
CA GLY A 15 20.26 5.30 24.49
C GLY A 15 18.94 6.08 24.68
N PRO A 16 18.09 5.67 25.65
CA PRO A 16 16.76 6.25 25.84
C PRO A 16 16.72 7.75 26.14
N HIS A 17 17.75 8.29 26.77
CA HIS A 17 17.83 9.70 27.20
C HIS A 17 18.82 10.54 26.40
N THR A 18 19.57 9.91 25.51
CA THR A 18 20.70 10.48 24.77
C THR A 18 20.53 10.34 23.27
N SER A 19 19.53 9.57 22.82
CA SER A 19 19.21 9.46 21.40
C SER A 19 18.65 10.77 20.87
N GLU A 20 19.11 11.13 19.68
CA GLU A 20 18.71 12.31 18.96
C GLU A 20 17.86 11.91 17.76
N ASN A 21 16.94 12.80 17.38
CA ASN A 21 16.28 12.68 16.10
C ASN A 21 17.25 13.09 15.00
N LEU A 22 17.26 12.32 13.91
CA LEU A 22 17.91 12.75 12.69
C LEU A 22 17.07 13.86 12.06
N THR A 23 17.75 14.84 11.46
CA THR A 23 17.10 15.77 10.53
C THR A 23 16.60 15.03 9.29
N ARG A 24 15.72 15.66 8.51
CA ARG A 24 15.27 15.13 7.20
C ARG A 24 16.45 14.74 6.30
N LEU A 25 17.48 15.59 6.22
CA LEU A 25 18.66 15.33 5.39
C LEU A 25 19.46 14.13 5.91
N GLU A 26 19.71 14.06 7.21
CA GLU A 26 20.46 12.95 7.83
C GLU A 26 19.74 11.61 7.70
N ALA A 27 18.40 11.60 7.80
CA ALA A 27 17.60 10.40 7.58
C ALA A 27 17.64 9.95 6.10
N ALA A 28 17.65 10.90 5.15
CA ALA A 28 17.84 10.60 3.74
C ALA A 28 19.22 10.00 3.47
N GLU A 29 20.28 10.61 4.01
CA GLU A 29 21.67 10.14 3.91
C GLU A 29 21.84 8.75 4.53
N ALA A 30 21.26 8.52 5.71
CA ALA A 30 21.28 7.20 6.36
C ALA A 30 20.66 6.14 5.44
N LEU A 31 19.44 6.38 4.96
CA LEU A 31 18.77 5.41 4.10
C LEU A 31 19.51 5.20 2.77
N ARG A 32 20.05 6.26 2.18
CA ARG A 32 20.83 6.17 0.94
C ARG A 32 22.06 5.29 1.12
N ALA A 33 22.82 5.51 2.19
CA ALA A 33 24.00 4.71 2.52
C ALA A 33 23.64 3.23 2.79
N MET A 34 22.48 2.96 3.40
CA MET A 34 22.00 1.59 3.59
C MET A 34 21.57 0.93 2.27
N LEU A 35 20.81 1.63 1.41
CA LEU A 35 20.31 1.09 0.14
C LEU A 35 21.46 0.79 -0.83
N LEU A 36 22.44 1.68 -0.90
CA LEU A 36 23.61 1.53 -1.78
C LEU A 36 24.71 0.63 -1.20
N GLN A 37 24.45 -0.04 -0.06
CA GLN A 37 25.40 -0.92 0.62
C GLN A 37 26.74 -0.24 0.99
N GLU A 38 26.71 1.08 1.20
CA GLU A 38 27.84 1.87 1.69
C GLU A 38 28.04 1.68 3.21
N ALA A 39 26.96 1.37 3.93
CA ALA A 39 26.95 0.91 5.31
C ALA A 39 27.14 -0.62 5.38
N LYS A 40 27.93 -1.10 6.36
CA LYS A 40 28.15 -2.54 6.55
C LYS A 40 26.89 -3.24 7.09
N PRO A 41 26.70 -4.56 6.86
CA PRO A 41 25.55 -5.32 7.37
C PRO A 41 25.27 -5.12 8.86
N ALA A 42 26.31 -5.17 9.71
CA ALA A 42 26.17 -4.92 11.14
C ALA A 42 25.70 -3.49 11.47
N GLN A 43 26.10 -2.50 10.67
CA GLN A 43 25.67 -1.11 10.83
C GLN A 43 24.21 -0.92 10.40
N ILE A 44 23.81 -1.56 9.29
CA ILE A 44 22.41 -1.58 8.81
C ILE A 44 21.51 -2.20 9.88
N GLY A 45 21.84 -3.41 10.35
CA GLY A 45 21.06 -4.08 11.38
C GLY A 45 20.94 -3.27 12.67
N ALA A 46 22.06 -2.71 13.14
CA ALA A 46 22.09 -1.84 14.31
C ALA A 46 21.23 -0.58 14.14
N PHE A 47 21.29 0.07 12.96
CA PHE A 47 20.48 1.25 12.68
C PHE A 47 18.98 0.93 12.69
N LEU A 48 18.57 -0.15 11.99
CA LEU A 48 17.16 -0.55 11.89
C LEU A 48 16.54 -0.81 13.26
N ILE A 49 17.25 -1.49 14.18
CA ILE A 49 16.73 -1.77 15.52
C ILE A 49 16.83 -0.56 16.45
N ALA A 50 17.91 0.21 16.41
CA ALA A 50 18.05 1.43 17.21
C ALA A 50 16.98 2.46 16.86
N HIS A 51 16.76 2.71 15.55
CA HIS A 51 15.74 3.62 15.05
C HIS A 51 14.32 3.15 15.41
N ARG A 52 14.07 1.83 15.38
CA ARG A 52 12.81 1.24 15.87
C ARG A 52 12.57 1.53 17.35
N ILE A 53 13.59 1.32 18.20
CA ILE A 53 13.48 1.48 19.65
C ILE A 53 13.30 2.97 20.01
N LYS A 54 14.07 3.87 19.38
CA LYS A 54 13.92 5.33 19.52
C LYS A 54 12.52 5.80 19.11
N ARG A 55 11.94 5.12 18.12
CA ARG A 55 10.75 5.51 17.34
C ARG A 55 11.10 6.65 16.36
N PRO A 56 10.77 6.48 15.06
CA PRO A 56 11.05 7.50 14.07
C PRO A 56 10.16 8.73 14.29
N THR A 57 10.60 9.90 13.85
CA THR A 57 9.74 11.09 13.68
C THR A 57 9.17 11.15 12.25
N GLY A 58 8.13 11.94 12.04
CA GLY A 58 7.61 12.20 10.68
C GLY A 58 8.65 12.85 9.75
N GLU A 59 9.53 13.69 10.30
CA GLU A 59 10.65 14.30 9.58
C GLU A 59 11.67 13.27 9.11
N GLU A 60 12.04 12.31 9.98
CA GLU A 60 12.93 11.22 9.61
C GLU A 60 12.32 10.35 8.50
N LEU A 61 11.02 10.04 8.59
CA LEU A 61 10.32 9.28 7.54
C LEU A 61 10.24 10.08 6.22
N ALA A 62 10.12 11.41 6.27
CA ALA A 62 10.14 12.25 5.07
C ALA A 62 11.49 12.18 4.36
N GLY A 63 12.59 12.25 5.10
CA GLY A 63 13.94 12.10 4.55
C GLY A 63 14.18 10.73 3.92
N MET A 64 13.73 9.68 4.61
CA MET A 64 13.75 8.33 4.07
C MET A 64 12.95 8.21 2.76
N LEU A 65 11.75 8.81 2.69
CA LEU A 65 10.97 8.84 1.46
C LEU A 65 11.61 9.64 0.34
N ASP A 66 12.37 10.72 0.63
CA ASP A 66 13.11 11.46 -0.38
C ASP A 66 14.17 10.57 -1.06
N THR A 67 14.83 9.70 -0.30
CA THR A 67 15.76 8.71 -0.87
C THR A 67 15.03 7.68 -1.73
N TYR A 68 13.85 7.21 -1.31
CA TYR A 68 13.01 6.34 -2.14
C TYR A 68 12.55 7.03 -3.43
N GLU A 69 12.24 8.33 -3.38
CA GLU A 69 11.89 9.13 -4.57
C GLU A 69 13.07 9.27 -5.55
N ALA A 70 14.28 9.44 -5.01
CA ALA A 70 15.50 9.67 -5.79
C ALA A 70 16.03 8.38 -6.44
N LEU A 71 15.89 7.23 -5.77
CA LEU A 71 16.46 5.95 -6.22
C LEU A 71 15.42 4.94 -6.73
N GLY A 72 14.17 5.09 -6.34
CA GLY A 72 13.13 4.09 -6.55
C GLY A 72 12.44 4.16 -7.92
N PRO A 73 11.69 3.11 -8.27
CA PRO A 73 10.91 3.06 -9.50
C PRO A 73 9.77 4.10 -9.47
N LYS A 74 9.37 4.57 -10.66
CA LYS A 74 8.27 5.51 -10.82
C LYS A 74 7.47 5.22 -12.08
N LEU A 75 6.19 4.94 -11.89
CA LEU A 75 5.21 4.89 -12.99
C LEU A 75 4.91 6.31 -13.46
N LEU A 76 4.73 6.48 -14.77
CA LEU A 76 4.56 7.77 -15.43
C LEU A 76 3.08 8.19 -15.48
N PRO A 77 2.79 9.51 -15.55
CA PRO A 77 1.42 9.99 -15.59
C PRO A 77 0.65 9.37 -16.75
N LEU A 78 -0.60 8.97 -16.48
CA LEU A 78 -1.45 8.36 -17.50
C LEU A 78 -1.93 9.40 -18.52
N SER A 79 -1.76 9.08 -19.81
CA SER A 79 -2.11 9.99 -20.91
C SER A 79 -3.61 10.08 -21.19
N ARG A 80 -4.39 9.02 -20.88
CA ARG A 80 -5.80 8.89 -21.30
C ARG A 80 -6.81 8.96 -20.15
N ARG A 81 -6.38 8.84 -18.89
CA ARG A 81 -7.29 8.81 -17.73
C ARG A 81 -7.39 10.18 -17.08
N ARG A 82 -8.63 10.60 -16.83
CA ARG A 82 -8.95 11.92 -16.25
C ARG A 82 -9.03 11.90 -14.73
N ARG A 83 -9.22 10.73 -14.12
CA ARG A 83 -9.32 10.59 -12.68
C ARG A 83 -7.94 10.43 -12.05
N ARG A 84 -7.81 11.05 -10.89
CA ARG A 84 -6.66 10.91 -9.98
C ARG A 84 -6.40 9.44 -9.65
N ALA A 85 -5.15 9.02 -9.67
CA ALA A 85 -4.78 7.65 -9.30
C ALA A 85 -4.91 7.41 -7.79
N ALA A 86 -5.54 6.32 -7.37
CA ALA A 86 -5.57 5.87 -6.00
C ALA A 86 -4.35 4.99 -5.70
N ILE A 87 -3.55 5.38 -4.70
CA ILE A 87 -2.37 4.62 -4.25
C ILE A 87 -2.75 3.97 -2.93
N LEU A 88 -2.83 2.63 -2.87
CA LEU A 88 -3.28 1.93 -1.66
C LEU A 88 -2.07 1.36 -0.90
N GLY A 89 -1.58 2.12 0.08
CA GLY A 89 -0.46 1.76 0.94
C GLY A 89 -0.86 0.73 2.00
N SER A 90 -0.37 -0.51 1.84
CA SER A 90 -0.65 -1.63 2.74
C SER A 90 0.65 -2.24 3.31
N PRO A 91 0.63 -2.84 4.51
CA PRO A 91 1.82 -3.46 5.09
C PRO A 91 2.30 -4.62 4.23
N TYR A 92 3.59 -4.61 3.90
CA TYR A 92 4.15 -5.62 3.01
C TYR A 92 4.27 -7.01 3.64
N ASP A 93 4.28 -7.11 4.96
CA ASP A 93 4.30 -8.41 5.68
C ASP A 93 2.94 -9.15 5.68
N GLY A 94 2.00 -8.65 4.89
CA GLY A 94 0.81 -9.38 4.47
C GLY A 94 -0.31 -9.46 5.49
N ARG A 95 -1.28 -10.32 5.19
CA ARG A 95 -2.44 -10.64 6.05
C ARG A 95 -2.31 -12.00 6.69
N SER A 96 -2.59 -12.11 7.99
CA SER A 96 -2.59 -13.40 8.67
C SER A 96 -3.85 -13.67 9.46
N ARG A 97 -4.74 -12.67 9.62
CA ARG A 97 -5.96 -12.81 10.41
C ARG A 97 -7.21 -12.53 9.60
N THR A 98 -7.19 -11.55 8.70
CA THR A 98 -8.37 -11.13 7.93
C THR A 98 -8.12 -11.21 6.43
N ALA A 99 -9.14 -11.58 5.66
CA ALA A 99 -9.10 -11.61 4.20
C ALA A 99 -8.71 -10.23 3.63
N PRO A 100 -7.66 -10.12 2.78
CA PRO A 100 -7.33 -8.87 2.09
C PRO A 100 -8.37 -8.54 1.02
N ILE A 101 -9.05 -7.39 1.13
CA ILE A 101 -10.13 -6.97 0.21
C ILE A 101 -9.61 -6.07 -0.93
N SER A 102 -8.43 -5.49 -0.74
CA SER A 102 -7.83 -4.52 -1.65
C SER A 102 -7.78 -4.95 -3.13
N PRO A 103 -7.55 -6.23 -3.53
CA PRO A 103 -7.65 -6.64 -4.93
C PRO A 103 -9.05 -6.45 -5.54
N LEU A 104 -10.12 -6.82 -4.84
CA LEU A 104 -11.50 -6.58 -5.29
C LEU A 104 -11.81 -5.08 -5.35
N THR A 105 -11.33 -4.32 -4.35
CA THR A 105 -11.48 -2.85 -4.34
C THR A 105 -10.80 -2.21 -5.54
N ALA A 106 -9.59 -2.67 -5.91
CA ALA A 106 -8.86 -2.18 -7.07
C ALA A 106 -9.62 -2.43 -8.38
N LEU A 107 -10.22 -3.62 -8.53
CA LEU A 107 -11.05 -3.95 -9.69
C LEU A 107 -12.31 -3.08 -9.78
N ILE A 108 -13.02 -2.88 -8.66
CA ILE A 108 -14.21 -2.01 -8.58
C ILE A 108 -13.88 -0.58 -9.02
N LEU A 109 -12.79 0.00 -8.48
CA LEU A 109 -12.33 1.34 -8.85
C LEU A 109 -11.94 1.44 -10.33
N ALA A 110 -11.24 0.42 -10.85
CA ALA A 110 -10.81 0.37 -12.25
C ALA A 110 -12.00 0.26 -13.23
N CYS A 111 -13.14 -0.30 -12.83
CA CYS A 111 -14.39 -0.25 -13.60
C CYS A 111 -14.90 1.20 -13.79
N CYS A 112 -14.58 2.10 -12.87
CA CYS A 112 -14.98 3.52 -12.90
C CYS A 112 -13.86 4.46 -13.39
N GLU A 113 -12.87 3.92 -14.10
CA GLU A 113 -11.71 4.64 -14.65
C GLU A 113 -10.82 5.32 -13.59
N VAL A 114 -10.95 4.95 -12.31
CA VAL A 114 -9.99 5.36 -11.27
C VAL A 114 -8.77 4.44 -11.41
N PRO A 115 -7.59 4.96 -11.79
CA PRO A 115 -6.39 4.15 -11.79
C PRO A 115 -6.02 3.76 -10.36
N VAL A 116 -5.67 2.51 -10.13
CA VAL A 116 -5.26 1.99 -8.82
C VAL A 116 -3.86 1.44 -8.92
N ILE A 117 -2.98 1.94 -8.06
CA ILE A 117 -1.60 1.48 -7.96
C ILE A 117 -1.42 0.85 -6.59
N LEU A 118 -1.07 -0.43 -6.63
CA LEU A 118 -0.68 -1.24 -5.48
C LEU A 118 0.83 -1.44 -5.53
N HIS A 119 1.42 -1.74 -4.38
CA HIS A 119 2.83 -2.06 -4.29
C HIS A 119 3.06 -3.02 -3.12
N GLY A 120 4.08 -3.86 -3.25
CA GLY A 120 4.36 -4.90 -2.28
C GLY A 120 5.46 -5.83 -2.74
N GLY A 121 5.71 -6.88 -1.97
CA GLY A 121 6.68 -7.91 -2.30
C GLY A 121 6.14 -9.30 -2.03
N GLU A 122 7.05 -10.24 -1.93
CA GLU A 122 6.78 -11.61 -1.49
C GLU A 122 6.39 -11.66 -0.01
N ARG A 123 6.08 -12.86 0.46
CA ARG A 123 5.86 -13.13 1.88
C ARG A 123 7.08 -12.72 2.67
N MET A 124 6.91 -11.81 3.63
CA MET A 124 8.03 -11.22 4.35
C MET A 124 7.82 -11.15 5.87
N PRO A 125 8.92 -11.09 6.64
CA PRO A 125 8.90 -10.90 8.09
C PRO A 125 8.20 -9.61 8.52
N THR A 126 7.67 -9.54 9.73
CA THR A 126 7.71 -10.59 10.76
C THR A 126 6.41 -11.38 10.85
N LYS A 127 5.39 -10.95 10.11
CA LYS A 127 4.07 -11.59 10.16
C LYS A 127 4.02 -12.81 9.25
N TYR A 128 4.75 -12.81 8.12
CA TYR A 128 4.67 -13.84 7.08
C TYR A 128 3.22 -14.11 6.64
N GLY A 129 2.41 -13.05 6.58
CA GLY A 129 1.04 -13.14 6.08
C GLY A 129 1.00 -13.32 4.56
N VAL A 130 -0.18 -13.63 4.03
CA VAL A 130 -0.39 -13.66 2.58
C VAL A 130 -0.14 -12.26 2.00
N PRO A 131 0.83 -12.10 1.08
CA PRO A 131 1.06 -10.84 0.38
C PRO A 131 0.02 -10.64 -0.72
N LEU A 132 -0.19 -9.39 -1.14
CA LEU A 132 -1.09 -9.09 -2.27
C LEU A 132 -0.68 -9.80 -3.56
N LEU A 133 0.62 -10.09 -3.75
CA LEU A 133 1.13 -10.84 -4.88
C LEU A 133 0.48 -12.23 -4.98
N GLU A 134 0.53 -13.03 -3.92
CA GLU A 134 -0.06 -14.38 -3.89
C GLU A 134 -1.57 -14.35 -4.16
N VAL A 135 -2.27 -13.31 -3.69
CA VAL A 135 -3.71 -13.14 -3.95
C VAL A 135 -3.97 -12.86 -5.42
N TRP A 136 -3.18 -11.97 -6.05
CA TRP A 136 -3.29 -11.71 -7.48
C TRP A 136 -2.98 -12.96 -8.33
N GLN A 137 -1.95 -13.73 -7.96
CA GLN A 137 -1.61 -14.99 -8.63
C GLN A 137 -2.75 -16.00 -8.56
N GLY A 138 -3.37 -16.17 -7.38
CA GLY A 138 -4.55 -17.02 -7.24
C GLY A 138 -5.76 -16.57 -8.07
N LEU A 139 -5.87 -15.27 -8.34
CA LEU A 139 -6.86 -14.69 -9.26
C LEU A 139 -6.42 -14.74 -10.74
N GLY A 140 -5.26 -15.31 -11.05
CA GLY A 140 -4.74 -15.48 -12.42
C GLY A 140 -3.97 -14.27 -12.96
N VAL A 141 -3.43 -13.41 -12.10
CA VAL A 141 -2.68 -12.20 -12.49
C VAL A 141 -1.22 -12.30 -12.00
N GLU A 142 -0.30 -12.56 -12.93
CA GLU A 142 1.11 -12.79 -12.66
C GLU A 142 1.96 -11.51 -12.80
N TRP A 143 2.15 -10.78 -11.70
CA TRP A 143 2.92 -9.53 -11.69
C TRP A 143 4.45 -9.72 -11.62
N GLY A 144 4.92 -10.85 -11.10
CA GLY A 144 6.29 -11.03 -10.62
C GLY A 144 7.38 -10.77 -11.67
N ASP A 145 7.11 -11.13 -12.92
CA ASP A 145 8.10 -11.10 -14.00
C ASP A 145 8.02 -9.82 -14.85
N LEU A 146 7.05 -8.94 -14.60
CA LEU A 146 6.89 -7.73 -15.39
C LEU A 146 7.98 -6.71 -15.07
N SER A 147 8.60 -6.14 -16.09
CA SER A 147 9.36 -4.89 -15.97
C SER A 147 8.43 -3.72 -15.59
N LEU A 148 9.00 -2.65 -15.04
CA LEU A 148 8.22 -1.45 -14.71
C LEU A 148 7.53 -0.85 -15.96
N PHE A 149 8.17 -0.95 -17.13
CA PHE A 149 7.57 -0.54 -18.40
C PHE A 149 6.34 -1.37 -18.76
N GLN A 150 6.38 -2.70 -18.60
CA GLN A 150 5.20 -3.54 -18.81
C GLN A 150 4.10 -3.24 -17.80
N VAL A 151 4.44 -2.98 -16.53
CA VAL A 151 3.46 -2.52 -15.52
C VAL A 151 2.80 -1.21 -15.96
N GLN A 152 3.55 -0.25 -16.52
CA GLN A 152 2.98 0.97 -17.10
C GLN A 152 1.96 0.66 -18.21
N GLN A 153 2.29 -0.26 -19.13
CA GLN A 153 1.37 -0.65 -20.21
C GLN A 153 0.10 -1.33 -19.67
N VAL A 154 0.22 -2.20 -18.67
CA VAL A 154 -0.93 -2.83 -18.00
C VAL A 154 -1.78 -1.77 -17.30
N LEU A 155 -1.16 -0.86 -16.56
CA LEU A 155 -1.86 0.22 -15.88
C LEU A 155 -2.62 1.08 -16.89
N GLU A 156 -1.99 1.50 -17.99
CA GLU A 156 -2.63 2.27 -19.06
C GLU A 156 -3.84 1.58 -19.65
N ALA A 157 -3.75 0.28 -19.93
CA ALA A 157 -4.84 -0.48 -20.55
C ALA A 157 -6.00 -0.81 -19.59
N THR A 158 -5.69 -1.17 -18.33
CA THR A 158 -6.66 -1.85 -17.46
C THR A 158 -7.18 -0.98 -16.32
N GLY A 159 -6.35 -0.06 -15.82
CA GLY A 159 -6.64 0.73 -14.62
C GLY A 159 -5.94 0.21 -13.38
N VAL A 160 -5.26 -0.92 -13.42
CA VAL A 160 -4.59 -1.51 -12.26
C VAL A 160 -3.11 -1.70 -12.55
N GLY A 161 -2.26 -1.27 -11.61
CA GLY A 161 -0.81 -1.48 -11.66
C GLY A 161 -0.31 -2.01 -10.33
N PHE A 162 0.71 -2.86 -10.38
CA PHE A 162 1.37 -3.40 -9.19
C PHE A 162 2.89 -3.21 -9.29
N VAL A 163 3.45 -2.42 -8.39
CA VAL A 163 4.90 -2.24 -8.28
C VAL A 163 5.45 -3.32 -7.33
N TYR A 164 6.12 -4.31 -7.92
CA TYR A 164 6.67 -5.47 -7.25
C TYR A 164 8.10 -5.20 -6.77
N LEU A 165 8.29 -5.12 -5.46
CA LEU A 165 9.53 -4.68 -4.83
C LEU A 165 10.78 -5.45 -5.26
N PRO A 166 10.79 -6.81 -5.32
CA PRO A 166 11.98 -7.57 -5.74
C PRO A 166 12.43 -7.25 -7.16
N GLN A 167 11.48 -7.04 -8.08
CA GLN A 167 11.78 -6.77 -9.49
C GLN A 167 12.06 -5.29 -9.78
N HIS A 168 11.32 -4.37 -9.13
CA HIS A 168 11.36 -2.95 -9.48
C HIS A 168 12.23 -2.11 -8.55
N PHE A 169 12.54 -2.60 -7.35
CA PHE A 169 13.41 -1.91 -6.40
C PHE A 169 14.29 -2.88 -5.60
N PRO A 170 15.17 -3.66 -6.28
CA PRO A 170 15.93 -4.74 -5.66
C PRO A 170 16.79 -4.31 -4.46
N VAL A 171 17.35 -3.09 -4.50
CA VAL A 171 18.13 -2.54 -3.38
C VAL A 171 17.29 -2.30 -2.12
N ALA A 172 16.00 -1.99 -2.26
CA ALA A 172 15.07 -1.91 -1.14
C ALA A 172 14.62 -3.31 -0.69
N HIS A 173 14.42 -4.24 -1.64
CA HIS A 173 14.13 -5.63 -1.34
C HIS A 173 15.24 -6.30 -0.53
N ALA A 174 16.52 -5.96 -0.74
CA ALA A 174 17.64 -6.46 0.05
C ALA A 174 17.49 -6.25 1.57
N PHE A 175 16.66 -5.30 2.02
CA PHE A 175 16.36 -5.13 3.44
C PHE A 175 15.49 -6.22 4.03
N VAL A 176 14.76 -6.99 3.22
CA VAL A 176 13.89 -8.07 3.70
C VAL A 176 14.70 -9.09 4.50
N GLU A 177 15.91 -9.45 4.06
CA GLU A 177 16.79 -10.36 4.79
C GLU A 177 17.16 -9.82 6.19
N TYR A 178 17.51 -8.53 6.29
CA TYR A 178 17.79 -7.91 7.57
C TYR A 178 16.56 -7.88 8.49
N ARG A 179 15.37 -7.63 7.93
CA ARG A 179 14.10 -7.67 8.69
C ARG A 179 13.84 -9.06 9.26
N ASP A 180 14.20 -10.09 8.50
CA ASP A 180 14.03 -11.50 8.87
C ASP A 180 14.96 -11.85 10.04
N GLN A 181 16.26 -11.60 9.87
CA GLN A 181 17.28 -11.85 10.88
C GLN A 181 17.04 -11.07 12.18
N ILE A 182 16.54 -9.83 12.10
CA ILE A 182 16.22 -9.01 13.28
C ILE A 182 14.92 -9.49 13.95
N GLY A 183 13.97 -10.05 13.20
CA GLY A 183 12.67 -10.48 13.73
C GLY A 183 11.80 -9.33 14.22
N LYS A 184 11.99 -8.11 13.72
CA LYS A 184 11.16 -6.92 14.03
C LYS A 184 10.93 -6.06 12.79
N ARG A 185 9.77 -5.39 12.72
CA ARG A 185 9.47 -4.39 11.69
C ARG A 185 10.32 -3.12 11.87
N PRO A 186 11.23 -2.76 10.97
CA PRO A 186 11.95 -1.49 11.08
C PRO A 186 11.06 -0.28 10.70
N PRO A 187 11.47 0.95 11.03
CA PRO A 187 10.79 2.18 10.60
C PRO A 187 10.52 2.29 9.11
N ILE A 188 11.37 1.70 8.27
CA ILE A 188 11.15 1.66 6.81
C ILE A 188 9.85 0.92 6.43
N ALA A 189 9.39 -0.06 7.22
CA ALA A 189 8.10 -0.72 6.99
C ALA A 189 6.90 0.22 7.25
N THR A 190 7.06 1.21 8.13
CA THR A 190 6.07 2.28 8.34
C THR A 190 6.12 3.30 7.21
N MET A 191 7.33 3.67 6.78
CA MET A 191 7.56 4.57 5.65
C MET A 191 6.96 4.02 4.33
N GLU A 192 7.10 2.71 4.08
CA GLU A 192 6.55 2.04 2.89
C GLU A 192 5.04 2.21 2.74
N LEU A 193 4.29 2.44 3.83
CA LEU A 193 2.84 2.70 3.80
C LEU A 193 2.49 4.05 3.17
N MET A 194 3.47 4.96 3.07
CA MET A 194 3.34 6.28 2.45
C MET A 194 4.10 6.38 1.13
N TRP A 195 4.78 5.31 0.72
CA TRP A 195 5.53 5.32 -0.53
C TRP A 195 4.58 5.41 -1.71
N CYS A 196 4.96 6.23 -2.70
CA CYS A 196 4.15 6.47 -3.87
C CYS A 196 5.00 6.35 -5.14
N PRO A 197 5.03 5.18 -5.78
CA PRO A 197 5.81 4.94 -7.00
C PRO A 197 5.09 5.46 -8.26
N TYR A 198 4.52 6.68 -8.23
CA TYR A 198 3.77 7.27 -9.34
C TYR A 198 3.96 8.79 -9.43
N ALA A 199 4.29 9.26 -10.64
CA ALA A 199 4.60 10.65 -10.93
C ALA A 199 3.36 11.54 -11.19
N GLY A 200 2.20 10.96 -11.54
CA GLY A 200 1.02 11.73 -11.93
C GLY A 200 0.18 12.26 -10.76
N ASP A 201 -0.99 12.81 -11.10
CA ASP A 201 -1.99 13.24 -10.11
C ASP A 201 -2.53 12.02 -9.34
N LYS A 202 -2.50 12.12 -8.01
CA LYS A 202 -2.68 10.97 -7.12
C LYS A 202 -3.30 11.30 -5.77
N HIS A 203 -4.02 10.33 -5.23
CA HIS A 203 -4.57 10.28 -3.88
C HIS A 203 -3.91 9.12 -3.15
N LEU A 204 -3.09 9.42 -2.15
CA LEU A 204 -2.50 8.40 -1.30
C LEU A 204 -3.49 7.96 -0.22
N PHE A 205 -3.76 6.66 -0.13
CA PHE A 205 -4.44 6.05 0.99
C PHE A 205 -3.42 5.25 1.81
N ALA A 206 -3.22 5.64 3.07
CA ALA A 206 -2.22 5.03 3.94
C ALA A 206 -2.90 4.29 5.11
N GLY A 207 -2.77 2.97 5.12
CA GLY A 207 -3.25 2.14 6.21
C GLY A 207 -2.41 2.26 7.49
N TYR A 208 -3.03 2.21 8.66
CA TYR A 208 -2.31 2.19 9.95
C TYR A 208 -3.12 1.49 11.06
N VAL A 209 -2.47 1.23 12.21
CA VAL A 209 -3.09 0.54 13.36
C VAL A 209 -3.25 1.41 14.62
N HIS A 210 -2.33 2.33 14.89
CA HIS A 210 -2.30 3.10 16.13
C HIS A 210 -2.23 4.62 15.85
N PRO A 211 -2.98 5.46 16.58
CA PRO A 211 -3.04 6.91 16.34
C PRO A 211 -1.67 7.64 16.27
N PRO A 212 -0.65 7.30 17.08
CA PRO A 212 0.66 7.95 16.96
C PRO A 212 1.30 7.79 15.57
N THR A 213 0.98 6.70 14.85
CA THR A 213 1.46 6.47 13.48
C THR A 213 0.85 7.45 12.48
N GLU A 214 -0.39 7.83 12.68
CA GLU A 214 -1.09 8.77 11.80
C GLU A 214 -0.52 10.18 11.88
N ASN A 215 -0.16 10.65 13.08
CA ASN A 215 0.51 11.94 13.24
C ASN A 215 1.89 11.95 12.56
N MET A 216 2.63 10.82 12.60
CA MET A 216 3.87 10.70 11.83
C MET A 216 3.61 10.78 10.32
N PHE A 217 2.51 10.19 9.83
CA PHE A 217 2.13 10.28 8.42
C PHE A 217 1.82 11.71 8.01
N LYS A 218 1.03 12.44 8.82
CA LYS A 218 0.71 13.84 8.59
C LYS A 218 1.97 14.70 8.42
N THR A 219 2.84 14.72 9.44
CA THR A 219 4.08 15.51 9.38
C THR A 219 4.97 15.10 8.21
N CYS A 220 5.10 13.79 7.95
CA CYS A 220 5.91 13.29 6.84
C CYS A 220 5.40 13.78 5.48
N LEU A 221 4.10 13.65 5.24
CA LEU A 221 3.45 13.98 3.98
C LEU A 221 3.33 15.51 3.78
N GLU A 222 3.12 16.28 4.84
CA GLU A 222 3.19 17.75 4.83
C GLU A 222 4.56 18.25 4.40
N LEU A 223 5.64 17.73 5.02
CA LEU A 223 7.02 18.10 4.66
C LEU A 223 7.37 17.73 3.22
N ARG A 224 6.71 16.72 2.65
CA ARG A 224 6.86 16.32 1.24
C ARG A 224 5.87 17.03 0.29
N GLY A 225 5.03 17.94 0.78
CA GLY A 225 4.08 18.68 -0.05
C GLY A 225 2.96 17.81 -0.64
N MET A 226 2.61 16.69 0.02
CA MET A 226 1.50 15.85 -0.41
C MET A 226 0.18 16.48 0.05
N GLU A 227 -0.57 17.06 -0.88
CA GLU A 227 -1.84 17.74 -0.56
C GLU A 227 -3.05 16.80 -0.48
N GLN A 228 -2.92 15.58 -1.03
CA GLN A 228 -4.07 14.70 -1.26
C GLN A 228 -3.80 13.30 -0.72
N PHE A 229 -4.06 13.13 0.58
CA PHE A 229 -3.94 11.85 1.25
C PHE A 229 -5.05 11.61 2.27
N THR A 230 -5.35 10.33 2.45
CA THR A 230 -6.31 9.82 3.42
C THR A 230 -5.63 8.74 4.24
N THR A 231 -5.76 8.81 5.56
CA THR A 231 -5.30 7.77 6.48
C THR A 231 -6.47 6.87 6.85
N VAL A 232 -6.23 5.55 6.89
CA VAL A 232 -7.27 4.56 7.21
C VAL A 232 -6.79 3.70 8.36
N LYS A 233 -7.53 3.67 9.47
CA LYS A 233 -7.27 2.71 10.56
C LYS A 233 -7.82 1.32 10.19
N GLY A 234 -7.25 0.75 9.14
CA GLY A 234 -7.79 -0.45 8.51
C GLY A 234 -7.43 -1.74 9.24
N LEU A 235 -8.02 -2.82 8.75
CA LEU A 235 -7.70 -4.17 9.20
C LEU A 235 -6.20 -4.40 9.09
N GLU A 236 -5.61 -4.93 10.15
CA GLU A 236 -4.15 -5.17 10.32
C GLU A 236 -3.19 -4.08 9.77
N GLY A 237 -3.65 -2.83 9.71
CA GLY A 237 -2.88 -1.69 9.19
C GLY A 237 -2.89 -1.48 7.68
N SER A 238 -3.79 -2.13 6.92
CA SER A 238 -3.98 -1.80 5.50
C SER A 238 -5.03 -0.72 5.29
N CYS A 239 -5.37 -0.49 4.02
CA CYS A 239 -6.47 0.33 3.56
C CYS A 239 -7.88 -0.32 3.72
N ASP A 240 -7.99 -1.59 4.09
CA ASP A 240 -9.30 -2.26 4.18
C ASP A 240 -10.08 -1.80 5.42
N LEU A 241 -11.30 -1.31 5.22
CA LEU A 241 -12.25 -0.94 6.27
C LEU A 241 -12.82 -2.19 6.96
N SER A 242 -12.99 -2.08 8.28
CA SER A 242 -13.67 -3.10 9.08
C SER A 242 -15.19 -3.01 8.94
N ARG A 243 -15.85 -4.17 9.05
CA ARG A 243 -17.30 -4.31 9.18
C ARG A 243 -17.75 -4.57 10.62
N ASP A 244 -16.82 -4.98 11.49
CA ASP A 244 -17.06 -5.35 12.88
C ASP A 244 -17.02 -4.15 13.84
N ARG A 245 -16.37 -3.05 13.43
CA ARG A 245 -16.25 -1.83 14.24
C ARG A 245 -16.39 -0.57 13.39
N THR A 246 -16.51 0.57 14.06
CA THR A 246 -16.42 1.89 13.43
C THR A 246 -15.13 2.01 12.62
N ALA A 247 -15.27 2.31 11.34
CA ALA A 247 -14.15 2.69 10.49
C ALA A 247 -13.74 4.13 10.82
N ILE A 248 -12.44 4.33 11.07
CA ILE A 248 -11.84 5.61 11.41
C ILE A 248 -10.95 6.03 10.25
N VAL A 249 -11.29 7.16 9.63
CA VAL A 249 -10.62 7.70 8.45
C VAL A 249 -10.23 9.16 8.72
N GLY A 250 -8.99 9.52 8.43
CA GLY A 250 -8.52 10.91 8.43
C GLY A 250 -8.37 11.39 7.00
N CYS A 251 -9.13 12.40 6.58
CA CYS A 251 -8.96 13.05 5.27
C CYS A 251 -8.17 14.33 5.47
N TYR A 252 -6.98 14.42 4.89
CA TYR A 252 -6.15 15.61 5.04
C TYR A 252 -6.76 16.79 4.26
N VAL A 253 -6.79 17.95 4.91
CA VAL A 253 -7.33 19.20 4.38
C VAL A 253 -6.19 20.24 4.40
N PRO A 254 -5.59 20.56 3.24
CA PRO A 254 -4.45 21.48 3.15
C PRO A 254 -4.71 22.85 3.77
N GLU A 255 -5.94 23.36 3.68
CA GLU A 255 -6.34 24.69 4.16
C GLU A 255 -6.20 24.86 5.67
N ILE A 256 -6.46 23.79 6.43
CA ILE A 256 -6.33 23.78 7.89
C ILE A 256 -5.09 23.02 8.38
N GLN A 257 -4.31 22.44 7.44
CA GLN A 257 -3.16 21.59 7.73
C GLN A 257 -3.49 20.53 8.79
N ASP A 258 -4.65 19.88 8.64
CA ASP A 258 -5.10 18.85 9.57
C ASP A 258 -6.09 17.88 8.91
N PHE A 259 -6.52 16.87 9.68
CA PHE A 259 -7.50 15.91 9.24
C PHE A 259 -8.93 16.32 9.58
N GLU A 260 -9.80 16.24 8.60
CA GLU A 260 -11.22 15.97 8.86
C GLU A 260 -11.41 14.49 9.18
N ARG A 261 -12.17 14.21 10.24
CA ARG A 261 -12.42 12.84 10.72
C ARG A 261 -13.74 12.33 10.23
N ILE A 262 -13.68 11.21 9.50
CA ILE A 262 -14.87 10.45 9.11
C ILE A 262 -14.94 9.21 9.99
N LEU A 263 -16.05 9.08 10.71
CA LEU A 263 -16.41 7.90 11.49
C LEU A 263 -17.56 7.21 10.78
N LEU A 264 -17.30 6.04 10.22
CA LEU A 264 -18.30 5.28 9.47
C LEU A 264 -18.72 4.05 10.27
N HIS A 265 -20.03 3.88 10.46
CA HIS A 265 -20.58 2.71 11.13
C HIS A 265 -21.23 1.79 10.09
N PRO A 266 -20.68 0.58 9.84
CA PRO A 266 -21.23 -0.36 8.85
C PRO A 266 -22.70 -0.72 9.09
N ARG A 267 -23.17 -0.68 10.35
CA ARG A 267 -24.56 -0.96 10.74
C ARG A 267 -25.56 0.04 10.16
N ASP A 268 -25.13 1.28 9.90
CA ASP A 268 -25.99 2.34 9.36
C ASP A 268 -26.34 2.06 7.88
N TYR A 269 -25.64 1.10 7.26
CA TYR A 269 -25.80 0.69 5.86
C TYR A 269 -26.14 -0.80 5.73
N GLU A 270 -26.58 -1.46 6.81
CA GLU A 270 -26.89 -2.90 6.85
C GLU A 270 -25.70 -3.82 6.46
N LEU A 271 -24.47 -3.29 6.56
CA LEU A 271 -23.23 -3.98 6.24
C LEU A 271 -22.44 -4.39 7.49
N ALA A 272 -22.96 -4.22 8.69
CA ALA A 272 -22.31 -4.73 9.91
C ALA A 272 -22.15 -6.26 9.88
N GLY A 273 -21.08 -6.76 10.47
CA GLY A 273 -20.78 -8.18 10.55
C GLY A 273 -19.32 -8.43 10.90
N ALA A 274 -18.95 -9.70 11.09
CA ALA A 274 -17.57 -10.05 11.37
C ALA A 274 -16.66 -9.75 10.17
N ASP A 275 -15.46 -9.25 10.44
CA ASP A 275 -14.41 -9.19 9.43
C ASP A 275 -14.06 -10.62 8.99
N VAL A 276 -14.07 -10.88 7.67
CA VAL A 276 -13.86 -12.24 7.14
C VAL A 276 -12.46 -12.74 7.54
N PRO A 277 -12.34 -13.87 8.26
CA PRO A 277 -11.05 -14.40 8.67
C PRO A 277 -10.25 -14.90 7.46
N PHE A 278 -8.93 -14.78 7.53
CA PHE A 278 -8.02 -15.44 6.59
C PHE A 278 -7.62 -16.80 7.16
N HIS A 279 -7.97 -17.87 6.44
CA HIS A 279 -7.61 -19.25 6.80
C HIS A 279 -6.50 -19.81 5.90
N SER A 280 -6.67 -19.71 4.59
CA SER A 280 -5.68 -20.15 3.60
C SER A 280 -5.81 -19.36 2.29
N THR A 281 -4.74 -19.33 1.48
CA THR A 281 -4.78 -18.68 0.16
C THR A 281 -5.82 -19.34 -0.76
N PRO A 282 -5.90 -20.68 -0.92
CA PRO A 282 -6.91 -21.30 -1.79
C PRO A 282 -8.35 -20.94 -1.41
N GLU A 283 -8.68 -21.00 -0.11
CA GLU A 283 -10.02 -20.65 0.37
C GLU A 283 -10.36 -19.18 0.11
N LEU A 284 -9.43 -18.27 0.36
CA LEU A 284 -9.61 -16.85 0.05
C LEU A 284 -9.91 -16.64 -1.44
N ILE A 285 -9.19 -17.33 -2.32
CA ILE A 285 -9.38 -17.21 -3.77
C ILE A 285 -10.76 -17.75 -4.18
N ASP A 286 -11.22 -18.85 -3.61
CA ASP A 286 -12.55 -19.38 -3.89
C ASP A 286 -13.64 -18.41 -3.40
N GLN A 287 -13.47 -17.81 -2.21
CA GLN A 287 -14.36 -16.77 -1.71
C GLN A 287 -14.37 -15.54 -2.64
N MET A 288 -13.20 -15.09 -3.14
CA MET A 288 -13.14 -13.97 -4.08
C MET A 288 -13.80 -14.30 -5.42
N ARG A 289 -13.67 -15.53 -5.92
CA ARG A 289 -14.38 -15.99 -7.12
C ARG A 289 -15.89 -16.00 -6.92
N ALA A 290 -16.37 -16.44 -5.75
CA ALA A 290 -17.79 -16.36 -5.39
C ALA A 290 -18.28 -14.90 -5.41
N VAL A 291 -17.51 -13.95 -4.87
CA VAL A 291 -17.82 -12.51 -4.96
C VAL A 291 -17.90 -12.03 -6.41
N LEU A 292 -17.00 -12.47 -7.29
CA LEU A 292 -17.01 -12.11 -8.72
C LEU A 292 -18.21 -12.71 -9.48
N GLN A 293 -18.87 -13.74 -8.95
CA GLN A 293 -20.14 -14.27 -9.44
C GLN A 293 -21.36 -13.68 -8.70
N ALA A 294 -21.14 -12.66 -7.87
CA ALA A 294 -22.15 -12.03 -7.03
C ALA A 294 -22.87 -13.00 -6.07
N GLU A 295 -22.18 -14.07 -5.64
CA GLU A 295 -22.71 -14.99 -4.64
C GLU A 295 -22.73 -14.34 -3.26
N ALA A 296 -23.86 -14.47 -2.55
CA ALA A 296 -24.06 -13.87 -1.25
C ALA A 296 -23.04 -14.42 -0.23
N SER A 297 -22.25 -13.52 0.36
CA SER A 297 -21.22 -13.87 1.35
C SER A 297 -20.83 -12.66 2.20
N GLU A 298 -20.18 -12.92 3.33
CA GLU A 298 -19.57 -11.84 4.14
C GLU A 298 -18.41 -11.15 3.42
N LEU A 299 -17.76 -11.84 2.46
CA LEU A 299 -16.73 -11.22 1.62
C LEU A 299 -17.34 -10.27 0.59
N LEU A 300 -18.51 -10.61 0.02
CA LEU A 300 -19.25 -9.71 -0.89
C LEU A 300 -19.62 -8.40 -0.18
N LYS A 301 -20.18 -8.49 1.03
CA LYS A 301 -20.48 -7.29 1.85
C LYS A 301 -19.22 -6.47 2.15
N SER A 302 -18.09 -7.12 2.41
CA SER A 302 -16.79 -6.44 2.58
C SER A 302 -16.32 -5.74 1.31
N ALA A 303 -16.52 -6.35 0.14
CA ALA A 303 -16.20 -5.77 -1.15
C ALA A 303 -17.08 -4.56 -1.48
N ILE A 304 -18.39 -4.63 -1.20
CA ILE A 304 -19.32 -3.49 -1.36
C ILE A 304 -18.92 -2.36 -0.41
N TRP A 305 -18.69 -2.67 0.88
CA TRP A 305 -18.31 -1.69 1.90
C TRP A 305 -17.05 -0.89 1.51
N ASN A 306 -15.99 -1.60 1.14
CA ASN A 306 -14.74 -0.97 0.72
C ASN A 306 -14.88 -0.29 -0.63
N GLY A 307 -15.42 -0.99 -1.63
CA GLY A 307 -15.62 -0.45 -2.98
C GLY A 307 -16.40 0.86 -2.97
N GLY A 308 -17.53 0.91 -2.26
CA GLY A 308 -18.35 2.11 -2.17
C GLY A 308 -17.67 3.27 -1.47
N PHE A 309 -16.97 3.02 -0.36
CA PHE A 309 -16.14 4.04 0.29
C PHE A 309 -15.10 4.62 -0.67
N TYR A 310 -14.36 3.76 -1.38
CA TYR A 310 -13.33 4.23 -2.29
C TYR A 310 -13.87 4.92 -3.55
N LEU A 311 -15.05 4.51 -4.05
CA LEU A 311 -15.76 5.23 -5.13
C LEU A 311 -16.17 6.64 -4.69
N TRP A 312 -16.67 6.79 -3.46
CA TRP A 312 -16.96 8.10 -2.87
C TRP A 312 -15.68 8.93 -2.70
N ARG A 313 -14.64 8.37 -2.08
CA ARG A 313 -13.39 9.11 -1.84
C ARG A 313 -12.60 9.44 -3.10
N SER A 314 -12.82 8.71 -4.19
CA SER A 314 -12.26 8.99 -5.51
C SER A 314 -13.17 9.90 -6.37
N GLN A 315 -14.20 10.52 -5.78
CA GLN A 315 -15.14 11.43 -6.44
C GLN A 315 -15.83 10.81 -7.67
N VAL A 316 -16.06 9.49 -7.63
CA VAL A 316 -16.94 8.80 -8.59
C VAL A 316 -18.39 8.97 -8.15
N CYS A 317 -18.65 8.91 -6.85
CA CYS A 317 -19.96 9.08 -6.24
C CYS A 317 -19.95 10.26 -5.25
N PRO A 318 -21.06 11.01 -5.10
CA PRO A 318 -21.13 12.18 -4.23
C PRO A 318 -21.09 11.85 -2.74
N ASP A 319 -21.55 10.65 -2.36
CA ASP A 319 -21.66 10.20 -0.98
C ASP A 319 -21.41 8.68 -0.87
N LEU A 320 -21.35 8.18 0.37
CA LEU A 320 -21.09 6.77 0.64
C LEU A 320 -22.25 5.89 0.15
N GLU A 321 -23.50 6.27 0.36
CA GLU A 321 -24.68 5.47 0.00
C GLU A 321 -24.74 5.18 -1.50
N SER A 322 -24.58 6.22 -2.33
CA SER A 322 -24.48 6.08 -3.78
C SER A 322 -23.24 5.30 -4.21
N GLY A 323 -22.13 5.43 -3.47
CA GLY A 323 -20.92 4.62 -3.65
C GLY A 323 -21.18 3.12 -3.42
N LEU A 324 -21.84 2.75 -2.32
CA LEU A 324 -22.17 1.36 -1.98
C LEU A 324 -23.08 0.75 -3.04
N ALA A 325 -24.16 1.45 -3.41
CA ALA A 325 -25.08 1.01 -4.46
C ALA A 325 -24.39 0.88 -5.83
N HIS A 326 -23.38 1.71 -6.13
CA HIS A 326 -22.61 1.59 -7.36
C HIS A 326 -21.67 0.39 -7.32
N ALA A 327 -20.92 0.18 -6.22
CA ALA A 327 -20.05 -0.98 -6.06
C ALA A 327 -20.83 -2.30 -6.20
N GLU A 328 -22.00 -2.40 -5.56
CA GLU A 328 -22.86 -3.56 -5.68
C GLU A 328 -23.30 -3.80 -7.12
N ARG A 329 -23.79 -2.76 -7.83
CA ARG A 329 -24.19 -2.88 -9.24
C ARG A 329 -23.05 -3.37 -10.14
N LEU A 330 -21.82 -2.88 -9.94
CA LEU A 330 -20.67 -3.33 -10.73
C LEU A 330 -20.36 -4.81 -10.53
N ILE A 331 -20.50 -5.30 -9.29
CA ILE A 331 -20.29 -6.71 -8.97
C ILE A 331 -21.41 -7.56 -9.57
N VAL A 332 -22.67 -7.21 -9.30
CA VAL A 332 -23.87 -7.95 -9.77
C VAL A 332 -23.95 -8.01 -11.29
N SER A 333 -23.59 -6.93 -11.98
CA SER A 333 -23.60 -6.91 -13.45
C SER A 333 -22.43 -7.67 -14.08
N GLY A 334 -21.51 -8.22 -13.30
CA GLY A 334 -20.32 -8.93 -13.79
C GLY A 334 -19.18 -8.02 -14.28
N GLN A 335 -19.29 -6.69 -14.17
CA GLN A 335 -18.27 -5.77 -14.67
C GLN A 335 -16.93 -5.93 -13.94
N VAL A 336 -16.96 -6.24 -12.64
CA VAL A 336 -15.74 -6.50 -11.84
C VAL A 336 -15.04 -7.79 -12.28
N ARG A 337 -15.82 -8.83 -12.59
CA ARG A 337 -15.31 -10.09 -13.16
C ARG A 337 -14.67 -9.85 -14.53
N ASP A 338 -15.35 -9.12 -15.40
CA ASP A 338 -14.86 -8.82 -16.74
C ASP A 338 -13.59 -7.94 -16.68
N LYS A 339 -13.50 -7.04 -15.69
CA LYS A 339 -12.29 -6.28 -15.40
C LYS A 339 -11.12 -7.16 -14.96
N LEU A 340 -11.35 -8.19 -14.14
CA LEU A 340 -10.32 -9.16 -13.79
C LEU A 340 -9.83 -9.92 -15.02
N VAL A 341 -10.74 -10.37 -15.89
CA VAL A 341 -10.38 -11.05 -17.14
C VAL A 341 -9.54 -10.12 -18.02
N GLN A 342 -9.96 -8.88 -18.21
CA GLN A 342 -9.20 -7.88 -18.96
C GLN A 342 -7.79 -7.69 -18.38
N LEU A 343 -7.67 -7.59 -17.05
CA LEU A 343 -6.40 -7.43 -16.36
C LEU A 343 -5.48 -8.63 -16.57
N ALA A 344 -5.98 -9.85 -16.34
CA ALA A 344 -5.24 -11.09 -16.50
C ALA A 344 -4.75 -11.26 -17.95
N THR A 345 -5.62 -11.04 -18.94
CA THR A 345 -5.25 -11.11 -20.36
C THR A 345 -4.18 -10.08 -20.73
N GLN A 346 -4.28 -8.84 -20.23
CA GLN A 346 -3.28 -7.82 -20.53
C GLN A 346 -1.93 -8.14 -19.89
N VAL A 347 -1.92 -8.61 -18.64
CA VAL A 347 -0.69 -9.03 -17.95
C VAL A 347 -0.02 -10.17 -18.71
N GLU A 348 -0.76 -11.21 -19.09
CA GLU A 348 -0.22 -12.34 -19.83
C GLU A 348 0.30 -11.92 -21.22
N SER A 349 -0.42 -11.04 -21.92
CA SER A 349 0.07 -10.48 -23.19
C SER A 349 1.41 -9.75 -23.03
N GLN A 350 1.57 -8.96 -21.96
CA GLN A 350 2.84 -8.28 -21.69
C GLN A 350 3.97 -9.27 -21.37
N ARG A 351 3.68 -10.37 -20.67
CA ARG A 351 4.68 -11.42 -20.37
C ARG A 351 5.17 -12.09 -21.65
N LEU A 352 4.25 -12.52 -22.51
CA LEU A 352 4.58 -13.26 -23.75
C LEU A 352 5.31 -12.40 -24.79
N ASN A 353 4.94 -11.13 -24.93
CA ASN A 353 5.53 -10.24 -25.95
C ASN A 353 7.03 -9.97 -25.73
N TYR A 354 7.56 -10.15 -24.51
CA TYR A 354 8.97 -9.92 -24.21
C TYR A 354 9.82 -11.20 -24.29
N SER A 355 9.23 -12.38 -24.08
CA SER A 355 9.93 -13.67 -24.29
C SER A 355 10.24 -13.96 -25.77
N ALA A 356 9.70 -13.17 -26.70
CA ALA A 356 9.89 -13.33 -28.15
C ALA A 356 11.03 -12.49 -28.74
N HIS A 357 11.77 -11.73 -27.93
CA HIS A 357 12.93 -10.94 -28.37
C HIS A 357 14.18 -11.33 -27.57
N PRO A 358 15.09 -12.13 -28.16
CA PRO A 358 16.32 -12.58 -27.50
C PRO A 358 17.35 -11.46 -27.28
#